data_AF-A0A7W9Z6B8-F1
#
_entry.id   AF-A0A7W9Z6B8-F1
#
_cell.length_a   1.000
_cell.length_b   1.000
_cell.length_c   1.000
_cell.angle_alpha   90.00
_cell.angle_beta   90.00
_cell.angle_gamma   90.00
#
_symmetry.space_group_name_H-M   'P 1'
#
loop_
_entity.id
_entity.type
_entity.pdbx_description
1 polymer ?
#
loop_
_entity_poly.entity_id
_entity_poly.type
_entity_poly.pdbx_seq_one_letter_code
_entity_poly.pdbx_strand_id
1 'polypeptide(L)' 'MRADRIEYRISGGPPNGWKIFRQDMQIGIRRSIVDAVSFATHLAEREAVLGVALTKVAMDAPLARMHFA' A
#
# COMPACT_ATOMS: atom_id res chain seq x y z
N MET A 1 2.91 23.90 -10.24
CA MET A 1 2.18 22.66 -10.58
C MET A 1 1.99 21.87 -9.30
N ARG A 2 0.76 21.50 -8.94
CA ARG A 2 0.55 20.45 -7.93
C ARG A 2 0.96 19.16 -8.64
N ALA A 3 2.04 18.51 -8.21
CA ALA A 3 2.31 17.17 -8.69
C ALA A 3 1.16 16.29 -8.19
N ASP A 4 0.44 15.64 -9.11
CA ASP A 4 -0.54 14.64 -8.71
C ASP A 4 0.18 13.59 -7.86
N ARG A 5 -0.38 13.27 -6.71
CA ARG A 5 0.21 12.32 -5.77
C ARG A 5 -0.43 10.96 -5.99
N ILE A 6 0.39 9.95 -6.29
CA ILE A 6 -0.07 8.56 -6.31
C ILE A 6 0.20 7.95 -4.92
N GLU A 7 -0.86 7.56 -4.23
CA GLU A 7 -0.76 6.86 -2.95
C GLU A 7 -1.02 5.37 -3.15
N TYR A 8 -0.08 4.54 -2.69
CA TYR A 8 -0.26 3.11 -2.55
C TYR A 8 -0.60 2.80 -1.09
N ARG A 9 -1.81 2.29 -0.83
CA ARG A 9 -2.29 1.98 0.51
C ARG A 9 -2.36 0.47 0.71
N ILE A 10 -1.76 -0.02 1.79
CA ILE A 10 -1.78 -1.41 2.21
C ILE A 10 -2.71 -1.53 3.41
N SER A 11 -3.67 -2.46 3.35
CA SER A 11 -4.66 -2.65 4.41
C SER A 11 -5.07 -4.12 4.56
N GLY A 12 -5.80 -4.41 5.64
CA GLY A 12 -6.24 -5.76 5.96
C GLY A 12 -5.21 -6.48 6.81
N GLY A 13 -5.01 -7.76 6.51
CA GLY A 13 -4.21 -8.67 7.32
C GLY A 13 -4.82 -10.06 7.35
N PRO A 14 -4.16 -11.01 8.03
CA PRO A 14 -4.70 -12.36 8.20
C PRO A 14 -6.12 -12.35 8.79
N PRO A 15 -7.00 -13.29 8.38
CA PRO A 15 -6.75 -14.40 7.45
C PRO A 15 -6.89 -14.02 5.97
N ASN A 16 -7.39 -12.82 5.66
CA ASN A 16 -7.83 -12.43 4.32
C ASN A 16 -6.70 -11.90 3.42
N GLY A 17 -5.49 -11.82 3.98
CA GLY A 17 -4.31 -11.26 3.31
C GLY A 17 -4.30 -9.73 3.31
N TRP A 18 -3.26 -9.20 2.69
CA TRP A 18 -2.95 -7.78 2.61
C TRP A 18 -3.41 -7.24 1.27
N LYS A 19 -4.44 -6.39 1.31
CA LYS A 19 -5.00 -5.72 0.14
C LYS A 19 -4.17 -4.49 -0.18
N ILE A 20 -3.91 -4.27 -1.46
CA ILE A 20 -3.08 -3.17 -1.96
C ILE A 20 -3.94 -2.32 -2.87
N PHE A 21 -3.96 -1.03 -2.62
CA PHE A 21 -4.73 -0.05 -3.36
C PHE A 21 -3.78 0.96 -4.00
N ARG A 22 -4.06 1.37 -5.24
CA ARG A 22 -3.50 2.57 -5.87
C ARG A 22 -4.60 3.62 -5.85
N GLN A 23 -4.40 4.68 -5.06
CA GLN A 23 -5.47 5.58 -4.63
C GLN A 23 -6.61 4.75 -4.02
N ASP A 24 -7.81 4.81 -4.61
CA ASP A 24 -8.98 4.07 -4.14
C ASP A 24 -9.22 2.75 -4.88
N MET A 25 -8.40 2.44 -5.90
CA MET A 25 -8.55 1.23 -6.70
C MET A 25 -7.72 0.08 -6.13
N GLN A 26 -8.37 -1.03 -5.77
CA GLN A 26 -7.65 -2.24 -5.36
C GLN A 26 -6.92 -2.85 -6.56
N ILE A 27 -5.61 -3.03 -6.44
CA ILE A 27 -4.74 -3.57 -7.50
C ILE A 27 -4.21 -4.97 -7.19
N GLY A 28 -4.39 -5.45 -5.96
CA GLY A 28 -3.95 -6.79 -5.61
C GLY A 28 -4.17 -7.18 -4.15
N ILE A 29 -3.91 -8.45 -3.88
CA ILE A 29 -3.86 -9.05 -2.55
C ILE A 29 -2.59 -9.89 -2.45
N ARG A 30 -1.91 -9.86 -1.30
CA ARG A 30 -0.76 -10.73 -0.98
C ARG A 30 -0.96 -11.44 0.35
N ARG A 31 -0.37 -12.62 0.51
CA ARG A 31 -0.49 -13.41 1.75
C ARG A 31 0.42 -12.89 2.86
N SER A 32 1.58 -12.33 2.49
CA SER A 32 2.57 -11.79 3.41
C SER A 32 2.55 -10.26 3.40
N ILE A 33 2.76 -9.65 4.56
CA ILE A 33 2.92 -8.19 4.67
C ILE A 33 4.16 -7.73 3.90
N VAL A 34 5.24 -8.51 3.97
CA VAL A 34 6.51 -8.19 3.28
C VAL A 34 6.29 -8.14 1.77
N ASP A 35 5.58 -9.13 1.23
CA ASP A 35 5.26 -9.20 -0.19
C ASP A 35 4.34 -8.04 -0.63
N ALA A 36 3.36 -7.67 0.20
CA ALA A 36 2.51 -6.50 -0.07
C ALA A 36 3.29 -5.19 -0.10
N VAL A 37 4.17 -4.97 0.88
CA VAL A 37 5.03 -3.77 0.95
C VAL A 37 5.98 -3.73 -0.23
N SER A 38 6.70 -4.81 -0.52
CA SER A 38 7.62 -4.89 -1.65
C SER A 38 6.92 -4.62 -2.98
N PHE A 39 5.72 -5.18 -3.19
CA PHE A 39 4.93 -4.93 -4.39
C PHE A 39 4.50 -3.46 -4.53
N ALA A 40 3.98 -2.86 -3.46
CA ALA A 40 3.56 -1.46 -3.46
C ALA A 40 4.75 -0.50 -3.70
N THR A 41 5.87 -0.75 -3.02
CA THR A 41 7.11 0.03 -3.18
C THR A 41 7.65 -0.06 -4.59
N HIS A 42 7.70 -1.26 -5.18
CA HIS A 42 8.18 -1.43 -6.56
C HIS A 42 7.37 -0.59 -7.57
N LEU A 43 6.04 -0.57 -7.43
CA LEU A 43 5.20 0.25 -8.30
C LEU A 43 5.35 1.74 -8.03
N ALA A 44 5.49 2.15 -6.76
CA ALA A 44 5.73 3.53 -6.38
C ALA A 44 7.08 4.05 -6.92
N GLU A 45 8.12 3.24 -6.89
CA GLU A 45 9.44 3.55 -7.46
C GLU A 45 9.36 3.68 -8.98
N ARG A 46 8.68 2.74 -9.66
CA ARG A 46 8.49 2.80 -11.11
C ARG A 46 7.80 4.10 -11.55
N GLU A 47 6.74 4.50 -10.85
CA GLU A 47 6.01 5.75 -11.14
C GLU A 47 6.86 7.00 -10.84
N ALA A 48 7.66 6.97 -9.77
CA ALA A 48 8.57 8.06 -9.43
C ALA A 48 9.69 8.23 -10.47
N VAL A 49 10.26 7.13 -10.96
CA VAL A 49 11.30 7.14 -12.01
C VAL A 49 10.78 7.70 -13.32
N LEU A 50 9.52 7.42 -13.67
CA LEU A 50 8.89 7.96 -14.88
C LEU A 50 8.55 9.46 -14.78
N GLY A 51 8.73 10.08 -13.60
CA GLY A 51 8.44 11.50 -13.38
C GLY A 51 6.95 11.86 -13.46
N VAL A 52 6.07 10.86 -13.36
CA VAL A 52 4.62 11.03 -13.54
C VAL A 52 4.00 11.71 -12.32
N ALA A 53 4.50 11.43 -11.12
CA ALA A 53 3.86 11.81 -9.87
C ALA A 53 4.82 11.72 -8.67
N LEU A 54 4.49 12.47 -7.60
CA LEU A 54 5.03 12.16 -6.27
C LEU A 54 4.35 10.89 -5.75
N THR A 55 5.13 9.93 -5.27
CA THR A 55 4.59 8.67 -4.78
C THR A 55 4.67 8.55 -3.25
N LYS A 56 3.73 7.82 -2.68
CA LYS A 56 3.69 7.50 -1.24
C LYS A 56 3.23 6.06 -1.09
N VAL A 57 3.92 5.31 -0.24
CA VAL A 57 3.42 4.03 0.27
C VAL A 57 2.99 4.24 1.70
N ALA A 58 1.75 3.89 2.02
CA ALA A 58 1.20 3.96 3.36
C ALA A 58 0.60 2.60 3.74
N MET A 59 0.74 2.25 5.01
CA MET A 59 0.07 1.11 5.59
C MET A 59 -0.97 1.65 6.56
N ASP A 60 -2.21 1.19 6.42
CA ASP A 60 -3.24 1.46 7.42
C ASP A 60 -2.77 0.81 8.71
N ALA A 61 -2.78 1.58 9.81
CA ALA A 61 -2.44 1.02 11.12
C ALA A 61 -3.32 -0.23 11.34
N PRO A 62 -2.74 -1.38 11.73
CA PRO A 62 -3.58 -2.49 12.14
C PRO A 62 -4.49 -1.96 13.23
N LEU A 63 -5.80 -2.27 13.14
CA LEU A 63 -6.76 -2.04 14.22
C LEU A 63 -6.33 -2.87 15.43
N ALA A 64 -5.26 -2.45 16.10
CA ALA A 64 -4.77 -3.01 17.34
C ALA A 64 -5.71 -2.51 18.45
N ARG A 65 -6.92 -3.08 18.49
CA ARG A 65 -7.49 -3.46 19.78
C ARG A 65 -7.08 -4.91 20.05
N MET A 66 -5.78 -5.12 20.22
CA MET A 66 -5.32 -6.25 21.02
C MET A 66 -5.63 -5.88 22.47
N HIS A 67 -6.85 -6.22 22.91
CA HIS A 67 -7.08 -6.48 24.32
C HIS A 67 -6.13 -7.63 24.67
N PHE A 68 -5.05 -7.32 25.41
CA PHE A 68 -4.40 -8.33 26.22
C PHE A 68 -5.43 -8.72 27.28
N ALA A 69 -6.05 -9.88 27.11
CA ALA A 69 -6.78 -10.58 28.17
C ALA A 69 -5.79 -11.40 28.99
#